data_AF-A0A318ETP2-F1
#
_entry.id   AF-A0A318ETP2-F1
#
_cell.length_a   1.000
_cell.length_b   1.000
_cell.length_c   1.000
_cell.angle_alpha   90.00
_cell.angle_beta   90.00
_cell.angle_gamma   90.00
#
_symmetry.space_group_name_H-M   'P 1'
#
loop_
_entity.id
_entity.type
_entity.pdbx_description
1 polymer ?
#
loop_
_entity_poly.entity_id
_entity_poly.type
_entity_poly.pdbx_seq_one_letter_code
_entity_poly.pdbx_strand_id
1 'polypeptide(L)'
;MSSEKLHEIKKEDKKAIKKFIVILILSALAGGVVGYCSVMFKEKVARIISESLLKFLLGLTPIANLILPIAGLFFILYLYQKSRRLYQEWDGEDEEEMAQIELYLAYALWLSSILTIVSFFLFAVGFYNIIYGLDDDILFRVIFITGALIVSIVIITISHQKIVNFLKEINPEKKGSVFEAKFAKTWEKSCDEAEKLSIYKAAYKAYQTVNRTCSILWLMCVLGAMVWDFGLLPVTLVSVIWIVQISSYCKESIRLSSISNKNY
;
A
#
# COMPACT_ATOMS: atom_id res chain seq x y z
N MET A 1 -21.96 -23.54 8.33
CA MET A 1 -20.49 -23.42 8.36
C MET A 1 -20.09 -22.67 9.64
N SER A 2 -19.29 -23.29 10.53
CA SER A 2 -19.47 -23.15 11.99
C SER A 2 -18.99 -21.82 12.60
N SER A 3 -19.81 -21.29 13.52
CA SER A 3 -19.53 -20.20 14.48
C SER A 3 -18.09 -20.20 15.04
N GLU A 4 -17.50 -21.38 15.18
CA GLU A 4 -16.17 -21.62 15.70
C GLU A 4 -15.05 -21.04 14.82
N LYS A 5 -15.11 -21.20 13.49
CA LYS A 5 -14.09 -20.65 12.57
C LYS A 5 -14.09 -19.12 12.59
N LEU A 6 -15.28 -18.52 12.57
CA LEU A 6 -15.42 -17.08 12.68
C LEU A 6 -14.87 -16.58 14.03
N HIS A 7 -15.02 -17.36 15.09
CA HIS A 7 -14.45 -17.06 16.40
C HIS A 7 -12.91 -17.16 16.40
N GLU A 8 -12.33 -18.14 15.72
CA GLU A 8 -10.87 -18.27 15.56
C GLU A 8 -10.27 -17.09 14.80
N ILE A 9 -10.84 -16.72 13.64
CA ILE A 9 -10.41 -15.56 12.85
C ILE A 9 -10.44 -14.29 13.70
N LYS A 10 -11.54 -14.06 14.43
CA LYS A 10 -11.68 -12.90 15.33
C LYS A 10 -10.65 -12.90 16.45
N LYS A 11 -10.31 -14.05 17.01
CA LYS A 11 -9.32 -14.18 18.09
C LYS A 11 -7.90 -13.90 17.59
N GLU A 12 -7.54 -14.42 16.41
CA GLU A 12 -6.29 -14.14 15.71
C GLU A 12 -6.14 -12.63 15.46
N ASP A 13 -7.15 -12.02 14.85
CA ASP A 13 -7.16 -10.59 14.54
C ASP A 13 -7.06 -9.72 15.79
N LYS A 14 -7.85 -10.00 16.83
CA LYS A 14 -7.82 -9.22 18.08
C LYS A 14 -6.42 -9.16 18.69
N LYS A 15 -5.67 -10.27 18.61
CA LYS A 15 -4.30 -10.36 19.10
C LYS A 15 -3.33 -9.55 18.23
N ALA A 16 -3.48 -9.64 16.91
CA ALA A 16 -2.64 -8.92 15.96
C ALA A 16 -2.91 -7.40 15.97
N ILE A 17 -4.17 -6.98 16.03
CA ILE A 17 -4.62 -5.58 16.13
C ILE A 17 -3.94 -4.87 17.30
N LYS A 18 -3.90 -5.49 18.49
CA LYS A 18 -3.26 -4.86 19.67
C LYS A 18 -1.81 -4.51 19.40
N LYS A 19 -1.06 -5.39 18.72
CA LYS A 19 0.34 -5.13 18.35
C LYS A 19 0.45 -4.07 17.26
N PHE A 20 -0.42 -4.13 16.26
CA PHE A 20 -0.47 -3.17 15.17
C PHE A 20 -0.70 -1.74 15.67
N ILE A 21 -1.66 -1.54 16.58
CA ILE A 21 -1.95 -0.22 17.17
C ILE A 21 -0.72 0.32 17.90
N VAL A 22 0.00 -0.52 18.66
CA VAL A 22 1.23 -0.08 19.35
C VAL A 22 2.30 0.35 18.35
N ILE A 23 2.53 -0.42 17.29
CA ILE A 23 3.49 -0.06 16.24
C ILE A 23 3.08 1.25 15.55
N LEU A 24 1.79 1.42 15.27
CA LEU A 24 1.26 2.63 14.63
C LEU A 24 1.49 3.87 15.50
N ILE A 25 1.21 3.79 16.80
CA ILE A 25 1.45 4.89 17.75
C ILE A 25 2.95 5.21 17.83
N LEU A 26 3.81 4.19 17.98
CA LEU A 26 5.26 4.39 18.03
C LEU A 26 5.80 5.02 16.75
N SER A 27 5.30 4.58 15.59
CA SER A 27 5.67 5.14 14.28
C SER A 27 5.19 6.58 14.12
N ALA A 28 3.98 6.89 14.60
CA ALA A 28 3.43 8.24 14.59
C ALA A 28 4.24 9.19 15.48
N LEU A 29 4.65 8.75 16.67
CA LEU A 29 5.51 9.52 17.56
C LEU A 29 6.90 9.76 16.95
N ALA A 30 7.52 8.71 16.40
CA ALA A 30 8.81 8.82 15.70
C ALA A 30 8.72 9.78 14.50
N GLY A 31 7.66 9.65 13.69
CA GLY A 31 7.38 10.56 12.58
C GLY A 31 7.16 12.00 13.03
N GLY A 32 6.48 12.21 14.16
CA GLY A 32 6.29 13.53 14.77
C GLY A 32 7.61 14.20 15.18
N VAL A 33 8.53 13.44 15.79
CA VAL A 33 9.86 13.95 16.16
C VAL A 33 10.67 14.31 14.91
N VAL A 34 10.70 13.43 13.90
CA VAL A 34 11.39 13.69 12.62
C VAL A 34 10.79 14.90 11.91
N GLY A 35 9.46 15.02 11.90
CA GLY A 35 8.73 16.15 11.34
C GLY A 35 9.07 17.47 12.02
N TYR A 36 9.08 17.50 13.37
CA TYR A 36 9.48 18.67 14.14
C TYR A 36 10.92 19.12 13.84
N CYS A 37 11.85 18.16 13.76
CA CYS A 37 13.24 18.46 13.39
C CYS A 37 13.34 19.04 11.97
N SER A 38 12.50 18.58 11.04
CA SER A 38 12.51 19.04 9.64
C SER A 38 12.11 20.51 9.49
N VAL A 39 11.22 21.01 10.37
CA VAL A 39 10.85 22.44 10.39
C VAL A 39 12.04 23.33 10.78
N MET A 40 12.95 22.86 11.63
CA MET A 40 14.16 23.61 11.97
C MET A 40 15.16 23.75 10.80
N PHE A 41 15.05 22.92 9.75
CA PHE A 41 15.93 22.94 8.57
C PHE A 41 15.22 23.42 7.29
N LYS A 42 14.10 24.14 7.43
CA LYS A 42 13.18 24.59 6.37
C LYS A 42 13.89 25.23 5.15
N GLU A 43 14.95 26.01 5.36
CA GLU A 43 15.65 26.72 4.28
C GLU A 43 16.43 25.81 3.31
N LYS A 44 16.80 24.59 3.72
CA LYS A 44 17.57 23.65 2.88
C LYS A 44 16.68 22.72 2.03
N VAL A 45 15.44 22.47 2.44
CA VAL A 45 14.54 21.50 1.79
C VAL A 45 13.71 22.16 0.67
N ALA A 46 13.53 23.47 0.72
CA ALA A 46 12.64 24.23 -0.18
C ALA A 46 13.08 24.24 -1.66
N ARG A 47 14.38 24.06 -1.94
CA ARG A 47 14.96 24.23 -3.28
C ARG A 47 14.81 23.02 -4.21
N ILE A 48 14.01 22.04 -3.81
CA ILE A 48 14.01 20.71 -4.42
C ILE A 48 12.92 20.54 -5.48
N ILE A 49 11.84 21.32 -5.41
CA ILE A 49 10.66 21.16 -6.28
C ILE A 49 10.43 22.44 -7.06
N SER A 50 10.23 22.34 -8.37
CA SER A 50 9.96 23.51 -9.21
C SER A 50 8.59 24.12 -8.91
N GLU A 51 8.50 25.45 -9.00
CA GLU A 51 7.29 26.21 -8.64
C GLU A 51 6.05 25.82 -9.46
N SER A 52 6.23 25.44 -10.73
CA SER A 52 5.15 25.01 -11.62
C SER A 52 4.54 23.67 -11.22
N LEU A 53 5.39 22.69 -10.89
CA LEU A 53 4.93 21.40 -10.36
C LEU A 53 4.23 21.59 -9.02
N LEU A 54 4.74 22.50 -8.20
CA LEU A 54 4.14 22.90 -6.95
C LEU A 54 2.73 23.46 -7.11
N LYS A 55 2.53 24.42 -8.01
CA LYS A 55 1.19 24.98 -8.28
C LYS A 55 0.21 23.91 -8.78
N PHE A 56 0.67 22.95 -9.59
CA PHE A 56 -0.17 21.82 -10.02
C PHE A 56 -0.54 20.89 -8.86
N LEU A 57 0.43 20.45 -8.06
CA LEU A 57 0.21 19.57 -6.90
C LEU A 57 -0.63 20.25 -5.81
N LEU A 58 -0.40 21.54 -5.60
CA LEU A 58 -1.20 22.35 -4.70
C LEU A 58 -2.59 22.60 -5.28
N GLY A 59 -2.78 22.74 -6.59
CA GLY A 59 -4.12 22.83 -7.20
C GLY A 59 -4.97 21.57 -6.97
N LEU A 60 -4.34 20.42 -6.75
CA LEU A 60 -5.02 19.19 -6.30
C LEU A 60 -5.49 19.24 -4.83
N THR A 61 -5.18 20.32 -4.08
CA THR A 61 -5.59 20.84 -2.74
C THR A 61 -6.58 20.05 -1.83
N PRO A 62 -6.63 20.37 -0.51
CA PRO A 62 -6.62 19.43 0.63
C PRO A 62 -7.82 18.46 0.72
N ILE A 63 -8.91 18.75 0.00
CA ILE A 63 -10.13 17.96 -0.02
C ILE A 63 -9.91 16.63 -0.76
N ALA A 64 -9.01 16.58 -1.75
CA ALA A 64 -8.71 15.36 -2.49
C ALA A 64 -8.21 14.22 -1.58
N ASN A 65 -7.48 14.54 -0.51
CA ASN A 65 -7.00 13.54 0.47
C ASN A 65 -8.14 12.85 1.23
N LEU A 66 -9.31 13.48 1.31
CA LEU A 66 -10.49 12.89 1.93
C LEU A 66 -11.41 12.26 0.88
N ILE A 67 -11.74 13.00 -0.18
CA ILE A 67 -12.71 12.56 -1.19
C ILE A 67 -12.23 11.33 -1.94
N LEU A 68 -10.96 11.29 -2.37
CA LEU A 68 -10.48 10.24 -3.24
C LEU A 68 -10.39 8.88 -2.52
N PRO A 69 -9.84 8.79 -1.29
CA PRO A 69 -9.93 7.56 -0.50
C PRO A 69 -11.38 7.16 -0.19
N ILE A 70 -12.25 8.12 0.17
CA ILE A 70 -13.66 7.83 0.45
C ILE A 70 -14.37 7.27 -0.78
N ALA A 71 -14.19 7.87 -1.96
CA ALA A 71 -14.77 7.40 -3.21
C ALA A 71 -14.27 5.99 -3.56
N GLY A 72 -12.96 5.76 -3.43
CA GLY A 72 -12.38 4.43 -3.63
C GLY A 72 -12.91 3.38 -2.64
N LEU A 73 -13.19 3.77 -1.38
CA LEU A 73 -13.79 2.89 -0.39
C LEU A 73 -15.21 2.47 -0.76
N PHE A 74 -16.02 3.35 -1.35
CA PHE A 74 -17.34 2.95 -1.86
C PHE A 74 -17.23 1.85 -2.93
N PHE A 75 -16.24 1.94 -3.81
CA PHE A 75 -16.00 0.90 -4.82
C PHE A 75 -15.53 -0.42 -4.19
N ILE A 76 -14.65 -0.36 -3.20
CA ILE A 76 -14.21 -1.54 -2.42
C ILE A 76 -15.42 -2.19 -1.73
N LEU A 77 -16.28 -1.40 -1.09
CA LEU A 77 -17.49 -1.90 -0.43
C LEU A 77 -18.46 -2.52 -1.42
N TYR A 78 -18.62 -1.91 -2.61
CA TYR A 78 -19.44 -2.46 -3.68
C TYR A 78 -18.95 -3.84 -4.12
N LEU A 79 -17.64 -3.97 -4.41
CA LEU A 79 -17.05 -5.27 -4.78
C LEU A 79 -17.22 -6.29 -3.66
N TYR A 80 -16.94 -5.92 -2.42
CA TYR A 80 -17.10 -6.79 -1.26
C TYR A 80 -18.55 -7.27 -1.09
N GLN A 81 -19.52 -6.37 -1.19
CA GLN A 81 -20.95 -6.73 -1.09
C GLN A 81 -21.39 -7.61 -2.25
N LYS A 82 -20.91 -7.34 -3.47
CA LYS A 82 -21.19 -8.16 -4.64
C LYS A 82 -20.66 -9.58 -4.44
N SER A 83 -19.40 -9.74 -4.03
CA SER A 83 -18.80 -11.03 -3.69
C SER A 83 -19.56 -11.76 -2.59
N ARG A 84 -20.03 -11.05 -1.56
CA ARG A 84 -20.82 -11.64 -0.47
C ARG A 84 -22.18 -12.15 -0.92
N ARG A 85 -22.86 -11.45 -1.83
CA ARG A 85 -24.14 -11.89 -2.39
C ARG A 85 -23.97 -13.13 -3.26
N LEU A 86 -23.00 -13.11 -4.18
CA LEU A 86 -22.69 -14.26 -5.02
C LEU A 86 -22.36 -15.49 -4.18
N TYR A 87 -21.57 -15.34 -3.12
CA TYR A 87 -21.26 -16.46 -2.21
C TYR A 87 -22.46 -17.00 -1.42
N GLN A 88 -23.51 -16.18 -1.19
CA GLN A 88 -24.74 -16.64 -0.54
C GLN A 88 -25.65 -17.41 -1.51
N GLU A 89 -25.57 -17.09 -2.80
CA GLU A 89 -26.33 -17.72 -3.88
C GLU A 89 -25.62 -18.97 -4.42
N TRP A 90 -24.30 -19.07 -4.18
CA TRP A 90 -23.45 -20.18 -4.61
C TRP A 90 -23.91 -21.52 -4.02
N ASP A 91 -24.05 -22.51 -4.88
CA ASP A 91 -24.53 -23.85 -4.54
C ASP A 91 -23.45 -24.77 -3.92
N GLY A 92 -22.18 -24.36 -3.98
CA GLY A 92 -21.05 -25.08 -3.43
C GLY A 92 -20.28 -25.95 -4.43
N GLU A 93 -20.76 -26.06 -5.68
CA GLU A 93 -20.18 -26.94 -6.70
C GLU A 93 -19.59 -26.16 -7.89
N ASP A 94 -20.09 -24.96 -8.19
CA ASP A 94 -19.60 -24.17 -9.33
C ASP A 94 -18.24 -23.49 -9.03
N GLU A 95 -17.16 -24.05 -9.58
CA GLU A 95 -15.81 -23.48 -9.46
C GLU A 95 -15.63 -22.14 -10.20
N GLU A 96 -16.38 -21.87 -11.28
CA GLU A 96 -16.30 -20.62 -12.04
C GLU A 96 -16.91 -19.45 -11.25
N GLU A 97 -18.04 -19.67 -10.59
CA GLU A 97 -18.63 -18.70 -9.66
C GLU A 97 -17.67 -18.40 -8.50
N MET A 98 -17.03 -19.43 -7.97
CA MET A 98 -16.04 -19.27 -6.90
C MET A 98 -14.85 -18.42 -7.37
N ALA A 99 -14.29 -18.72 -8.55
CA ALA A 99 -13.22 -17.94 -9.15
C ALA A 99 -13.63 -16.48 -9.41
N GLN A 100 -14.88 -16.22 -9.78
CA GLN A 100 -15.39 -14.87 -9.97
C GLN A 100 -15.48 -14.09 -8.65
N ILE A 101 -15.92 -14.74 -7.56
CA ILE A 101 -15.95 -14.15 -6.22
C ILE A 101 -14.55 -13.76 -5.79
N GLU A 102 -13.57 -14.66 -5.94
CA GLU A 102 -12.17 -14.40 -5.61
C GLU A 102 -11.58 -13.28 -6.46
N LEU A 103 -11.92 -13.21 -7.75
CA LEU A 103 -11.49 -12.14 -8.64
C LEU A 103 -11.96 -10.77 -8.17
N TYR A 104 -13.22 -10.64 -7.75
CA TYR A 104 -13.73 -9.38 -7.19
C TYR A 104 -13.04 -8.99 -5.88
N LEU A 105 -12.75 -9.97 -5.02
CA LEU A 105 -11.98 -9.74 -3.80
C LEU A 105 -10.54 -9.31 -4.12
N ALA A 106 -9.91 -9.91 -5.14
CA ALA A 106 -8.59 -9.52 -5.62
C ALA A 106 -8.58 -8.07 -6.15
N TYR A 107 -9.58 -7.66 -6.92
CA TYR A 107 -9.72 -6.26 -7.35
C TYR A 107 -9.92 -5.30 -6.17
N ALA A 108 -10.69 -5.70 -5.16
CA ALA A 108 -10.89 -4.91 -3.96
C ALA A 108 -9.58 -4.74 -3.17
N LEU A 109 -8.76 -5.79 -3.04
CA LEU A 109 -7.44 -5.73 -2.43
C LEU A 109 -6.47 -4.86 -3.23
N TRP A 110 -6.46 -5.01 -4.54
CA TRP A 110 -5.63 -4.19 -5.43
C TRP A 110 -5.97 -2.71 -5.29
N LEU A 111 -7.25 -2.35 -5.35
CA LEU A 111 -7.68 -0.96 -5.18
C LEU A 111 -7.33 -0.44 -3.77
N SER A 112 -7.53 -1.23 -2.72
CA SER A 112 -7.17 -0.84 -1.35
C SER A 112 -5.67 -0.51 -1.22
N SER A 113 -4.82 -1.24 -1.93
CA SER A 113 -3.38 -1.02 -1.98
C SER A 113 -3.05 0.29 -2.70
N ILE A 114 -3.71 0.58 -3.83
CA ILE A 114 -3.57 1.85 -4.54
C ILE A 114 -4.00 3.04 -3.67
N LEU A 115 -5.16 2.95 -3.02
CA LEU A 115 -5.67 4.03 -2.16
C LEU A 115 -4.74 4.33 -0.99
N THR A 116 -4.06 3.31 -0.47
CA THR A 116 -3.05 3.49 0.59
C THR A 116 -1.89 4.35 0.09
N ILE A 117 -1.33 4.03 -1.08
CA ILE A 117 -0.23 4.79 -1.69
C ILE A 117 -0.66 6.23 -1.99
N VAL A 118 -1.85 6.40 -2.56
CA VAL A 118 -2.43 7.71 -2.86
C VAL A 118 -2.62 8.54 -1.59
N SER A 119 -3.08 7.93 -0.49
CA SER A 119 -3.25 8.61 0.80
C SER A 119 -1.90 9.11 1.35
N PHE A 120 -0.84 8.31 1.25
CA PHE A 120 0.51 8.75 1.64
C PHE A 120 1.03 9.89 0.78
N PHE A 121 0.81 9.82 -0.54
CA PHE A 121 1.20 10.88 -1.45
C PHE A 121 0.48 12.20 -1.13
N LEU A 122 -0.85 12.15 -0.96
CA LEU A 122 -1.65 13.33 -0.64
C LEU A 122 -1.33 13.89 0.75
N PHE A 123 -0.99 13.04 1.72
CA PHE A 123 -0.44 13.49 3.00
C PHE A 123 0.87 14.28 2.82
N ALA A 124 1.80 13.78 2.00
CA ALA A 124 3.07 14.47 1.73
C ALA A 124 2.85 15.83 1.05
N VAL A 125 1.93 15.91 0.09
CA VAL A 125 1.53 17.18 -0.55
C VAL A 125 0.90 18.15 0.47
N GLY A 126 -0.01 17.66 1.31
CA GLY A 126 -0.62 18.46 2.37
C GLY A 126 0.40 18.98 3.38
N PHE A 127 1.34 18.13 3.80
CA PHE A 127 2.42 18.52 4.71
C PHE A 127 3.36 19.56 4.10
N TYR A 128 3.69 19.43 2.81
CA TYR A 128 4.43 20.45 2.08
C TYR A 128 3.68 21.79 2.10
N ASN A 129 2.37 21.80 1.85
CA ASN A 129 1.55 23.01 1.90
C ASN A 129 1.57 23.67 3.30
N ILE A 130 1.60 22.90 4.38
CA ILE A 130 1.72 23.46 5.74
C ILE A 130 3.06 24.20 5.91
N ILE A 131 4.16 23.61 5.45
CA ILE A 131 5.49 24.20 5.63
C ILE A 131 5.65 25.48 4.80
N TYR A 132 5.15 25.48 3.56
CA TYR A 132 5.43 26.55 2.58
C TYR A 132 4.23 27.45 2.26
N GLY A 133 3.06 27.16 2.82
CA GLY A 133 1.86 28.00 2.71
C GLY A 133 1.93 29.25 3.59
N LEU A 134 1.10 30.25 3.24
CA LEU A 134 1.11 31.60 3.82
C LEU A 134 0.03 31.84 4.90
N ASP A 135 -0.63 30.80 5.38
CA ASP A 135 -1.75 30.91 6.31
C ASP A 135 -1.33 30.69 7.77
N ASP A 136 -2.02 31.35 8.69
CA ASP A 136 -1.65 31.43 10.11
C ASP A 136 -2.03 30.21 10.96
N ASP A 137 -3.05 29.41 10.57
CA ASP A 137 -3.49 28.26 11.38
C ASP A 137 -2.75 26.95 11.03
N ILE A 138 -1.48 26.91 11.40
CA ILE A 138 -0.59 25.76 11.19
C ILE A 138 -1.06 24.56 12.03
N LEU A 139 -1.45 24.78 13.28
CA LEU A 139 -1.79 23.72 14.23
C LEU A 139 -3.03 22.95 13.80
N PHE A 140 -4.10 23.64 13.41
CA PHE A 140 -5.32 22.99 12.90
C PHE A 140 -5.04 22.11 11.68
N ARG A 141 -4.25 22.61 10.72
CA ARG A 141 -3.96 21.86 9.48
C ARG A 141 -3.06 20.65 9.68
N VAL A 142 -2.07 20.74 10.58
CA VAL A 142 -1.26 19.59 10.97
C VAL A 142 -2.16 18.51 11.55
N ILE A 143 -3.05 18.87 12.48
CA ILE A 143 -4.02 17.94 13.07
C ILE A 143 -4.95 17.36 12.00
N PHE A 144 -5.48 18.21 11.11
CA PHE A 144 -6.42 17.78 10.07
C PHE A 144 -5.78 16.82 9.06
N ILE A 145 -4.63 17.16 8.47
CA ILE A 145 -3.96 16.32 7.45
C ILE A 145 -3.45 15.02 8.06
N THR A 146 -2.89 15.07 9.28
CA THR A 146 -2.43 13.86 9.98
C THR A 146 -3.61 13.00 10.41
N GLY A 147 -4.66 13.61 10.95
CA GLY A 147 -5.91 12.92 11.30
C GLY A 147 -6.56 12.26 10.09
N ALA A 148 -6.65 12.95 8.96
CA ALA A 148 -7.17 12.42 7.71
C ALA A 148 -6.35 11.20 7.23
N LEU A 149 -5.02 11.25 7.28
CA LEU A 149 -4.18 10.10 6.93
C LEU A 149 -4.45 8.91 7.86
N ILE A 150 -4.50 9.14 9.18
CA ILE A 150 -4.75 8.07 10.17
C ILE A 150 -6.12 7.43 9.92
N VAL A 151 -7.16 8.24 9.73
CA VAL A 151 -8.52 7.76 9.42
C VAL A 151 -8.53 6.94 8.13
N SER A 152 -7.93 7.44 7.05
CA SER A 152 -7.83 6.73 5.78
C SER A 152 -7.11 5.39 5.92
N ILE A 153 -5.94 5.36 6.59
CA ILE A 153 -5.19 4.11 6.82
C ILE A 153 -6.01 3.12 7.63
N VAL A 154 -6.67 3.57 8.71
CA VAL A 154 -7.50 2.70 9.55
C VAL A 154 -8.65 2.10 8.75
N ILE A 155 -9.40 2.91 7.99
CA ILE A 155 -10.54 2.43 7.20
C ILE A 155 -10.09 1.48 6.10
N ILE A 156 -9.02 1.82 5.36
CA ILE A 156 -8.47 0.97 4.30
C ILE A 156 -7.96 -0.34 4.89
N THR A 157 -7.26 -0.32 6.03
CA THR A 157 -6.76 -1.53 6.69
C THR A 157 -7.89 -2.41 7.18
N ILE A 158 -8.95 -1.84 7.76
CA ILE A 158 -10.15 -2.59 8.16
C ILE A 158 -10.82 -3.23 6.94
N SER A 159 -10.87 -2.52 5.81
CA SER A 159 -11.43 -3.02 4.56
C SER A 159 -10.61 -4.20 4.02
N HIS A 160 -9.29 -4.04 3.97
CA HIS A 160 -8.34 -5.10 3.61
C HIS A 160 -8.52 -6.32 4.51
N GLN A 161 -8.63 -6.13 5.83
CA GLN A 161 -8.89 -7.20 6.79
C GLN A 161 -10.20 -7.92 6.51
N LYS A 162 -11.30 -7.19 6.25
CA LYS A 162 -12.60 -7.81 5.93
C LYS A 162 -12.53 -8.66 4.68
N ILE A 163 -11.83 -8.19 3.64
CA ILE A 163 -11.65 -8.93 2.40
C ILE A 163 -10.81 -10.19 2.64
N VAL A 164 -9.69 -10.08 3.36
CA VAL A 164 -8.83 -11.22 3.71
C VAL A 164 -9.56 -12.22 4.59
N ASN A 165 -10.35 -11.77 5.56
CA ASN A 165 -11.18 -12.65 6.38
C ASN A 165 -12.23 -13.38 5.55
N PHE A 166 -12.83 -12.71 4.56
CA PHE A 166 -13.76 -13.39 3.66
C PHE A 166 -13.05 -14.41 2.77
N LEU A 167 -11.85 -14.10 2.26
CA LEU A 167 -11.01 -15.10 1.57
C LEU A 167 -10.70 -16.30 2.47
N LYS A 168 -10.41 -16.11 3.76
CA LYS A 168 -10.21 -17.21 4.73
C LYS A 168 -11.49 -18.00 5.04
N GLU A 169 -12.65 -17.35 4.96
CA GLU A 169 -13.94 -18.02 5.13
C GLU A 169 -14.24 -18.95 3.95
N ILE A 170 -13.91 -18.50 2.73
CA ILE A 170 -14.05 -19.27 1.48
C ILE A 170 -13.00 -20.38 1.40
N ASN A 171 -11.76 -20.07 1.78
CA ASN A 171 -10.57 -20.93 1.67
C ASN A 171 -10.01 -21.25 3.06
N PRO A 172 -10.46 -22.34 3.71
CA PRO A 172 -10.18 -22.62 5.13
C PRO A 172 -8.72 -22.93 5.46
N GLU A 173 -7.92 -23.29 4.46
CA GLU A 173 -6.49 -23.57 4.60
C GLU A 173 -5.65 -22.30 4.81
N LYS A 174 -6.18 -21.13 4.41
CA LYS A 174 -5.52 -19.83 4.53
C LYS A 174 -5.36 -19.36 5.96
N LYS A 175 -4.19 -18.81 6.28
CA LYS A 175 -3.83 -18.35 7.63
C LYS A 175 -3.17 -16.97 7.61
N GLY A 176 -3.21 -16.30 8.75
CA GLY A 176 -2.60 -15.00 8.95
C GLY A 176 -3.64 -13.89 9.08
N SER A 177 -3.21 -12.80 9.69
CA SER A 177 -3.98 -11.57 9.84
C SER A 177 -3.24 -10.39 9.22
N VAL A 178 -3.95 -9.47 8.57
CA VAL A 178 -3.34 -8.31 7.88
C VAL A 178 -2.59 -7.41 8.87
N PHE A 179 -2.95 -7.47 10.15
CA PHE A 179 -2.30 -6.75 11.23
C PHE A 179 -0.96 -7.38 11.68
N GLU A 180 -0.58 -8.55 11.18
CA GLU A 180 0.69 -9.20 11.53
C GLU A 180 1.85 -8.70 10.67
N ALA A 181 2.97 -8.39 11.31
CA ALA A 181 4.19 -7.95 10.62
C ALA A 181 4.76 -8.98 9.61
N LYS A 182 4.43 -10.26 9.77
CA LYS A 182 4.87 -11.36 8.89
C LYS A 182 3.71 -11.96 8.09
N PHE A 183 2.62 -11.22 7.90
CA PHE A 183 1.43 -11.70 7.20
C PHE A 183 1.76 -12.38 5.87
N ALA A 184 2.53 -11.74 4.99
CA ALA A 184 2.89 -12.31 3.69
C ALA A 184 3.54 -13.70 3.79
N LYS A 185 4.42 -13.90 4.78
CA LYS A 185 5.08 -15.19 5.01
C LYS A 185 4.13 -16.24 5.58
N THR A 186 3.23 -15.83 6.48
CA THR A 186 2.20 -16.74 7.02
C THR A 186 1.23 -17.15 5.92
N TRP A 187 0.80 -16.21 5.10
CA TRP A 187 -0.11 -16.40 3.97
C TRP A 187 0.49 -17.33 2.91
N GLU A 188 1.70 -17.04 2.44
CA GLU A 188 2.43 -17.88 1.48
C GLU A 188 2.59 -19.32 1.99
N LYS A 189 2.87 -19.51 3.28
CA LYS A 189 3.00 -20.85 3.87
C LYS A 189 1.70 -21.65 3.86
N SER A 190 0.55 -20.99 3.97
CA SER A 190 -0.76 -21.66 3.87
C SER A 190 -1.17 -21.99 2.44
N CYS A 191 -0.56 -21.37 1.43
CA CYS A 191 -0.87 -21.65 0.04
C CYS A 191 -0.37 -23.03 -0.42
N ASP A 192 -1.09 -23.63 -1.35
CA ASP A 192 -0.65 -24.84 -2.04
C ASP A 192 0.46 -24.54 -3.08
N GLU A 193 0.89 -25.55 -3.84
CA GLU A 193 1.95 -25.41 -4.84
C GLU A 193 1.52 -24.59 -6.07
N ALA A 194 0.28 -24.74 -6.53
CA ALA A 194 -0.24 -24.04 -7.70
C ALA A 194 -0.37 -22.54 -7.43
N GLU A 195 -0.85 -22.18 -6.24
CA GLU A 195 -0.97 -20.81 -5.77
C GLU A 195 0.38 -20.15 -5.54
N LYS A 196 1.35 -20.87 -4.95
CA LYS A 196 2.73 -20.39 -4.83
C LYS A 196 3.32 -20.11 -6.20
N LEU A 197 3.11 -21.01 -7.17
CA LEU A 197 3.55 -20.79 -8.55
C LEU A 197 2.90 -19.55 -9.18
N SER A 198 1.62 -19.32 -8.92
CA SER A 198 0.91 -18.10 -9.36
C SER A 198 1.54 -16.84 -8.75
N ILE A 199 1.80 -16.83 -7.44
CA ILE A 199 2.50 -15.75 -6.74
C ILE A 199 3.88 -15.48 -7.37
N TYR A 200 4.65 -16.53 -7.66
CA TYR A 200 5.97 -16.37 -8.30
C TYR A 200 5.88 -15.79 -9.71
N LYS A 201 4.95 -16.25 -10.55
CA LYS A 201 4.72 -15.69 -11.90
C LYS A 201 4.28 -14.23 -11.82
N ALA A 202 3.37 -13.90 -10.90
CA ALA A 202 2.92 -12.53 -10.67
C ALA A 202 4.07 -11.63 -10.19
N ALA A 203 4.89 -12.10 -9.25
CA ALA A 203 6.06 -11.36 -8.73
C ALA A 203 7.10 -11.09 -9.83
N TYR A 204 7.37 -12.07 -10.71
CA TYR A 204 8.27 -11.88 -11.84
C TYR A 204 7.71 -10.88 -12.85
N LYS A 205 6.41 -10.95 -13.16
CA LYS A 205 5.76 -9.97 -14.02
C LYS A 205 5.81 -8.56 -13.42
N ALA A 206 5.56 -8.42 -12.12
CA ALA A 206 5.67 -7.16 -11.40
C ALA A 206 7.10 -6.60 -11.46
N TYR A 207 8.11 -7.45 -11.26
CA TYR A 207 9.52 -7.08 -11.43
C TYR A 207 9.80 -6.48 -12.81
N GLN A 208 9.36 -7.16 -13.89
CA GLN A 208 9.54 -6.66 -15.25
C GLN A 208 8.84 -5.33 -15.49
N THR A 209 7.60 -5.18 -15.02
CA THR A 209 6.82 -3.95 -15.16
C THR A 209 7.50 -2.81 -14.44
N VAL A 210 7.90 -2.99 -13.17
CA VAL A 210 8.63 -1.98 -12.38
C VAL A 210 9.94 -1.60 -13.06
N ASN A 211 10.68 -2.56 -13.61
CA ASN A 211 11.93 -2.31 -14.33
C ASN A 211 11.70 -1.37 -15.52
N ARG A 212 10.69 -1.65 -16.35
CA ARG A 212 10.31 -0.79 -17.49
C ARG A 212 9.83 0.59 -17.03
N THR A 213 9.01 0.64 -16.00
CA THR A 213 8.49 1.88 -15.44
C THR A 213 9.62 2.75 -14.87
N CYS A 214 10.61 2.17 -14.17
CA CYS A 214 11.78 2.89 -13.68
C CYS A 214 12.59 3.49 -14.83
N SER A 215 12.82 2.74 -15.92
CA SER A 215 13.49 3.28 -17.11
C SER A 215 12.76 4.48 -17.73
N ILE A 216 11.42 4.39 -17.86
CA ILE A 216 10.60 5.48 -18.41
C ILE A 216 10.60 6.69 -17.47
N LEU A 217 10.39 6.47 -16.17
CA LEU A 217 10.42 7.53 -15.16
C LEU A 217 11.78 8.23 -15.12
N TRP A 218 12.86 7.47 -15.18
CA TRP A 218 14.21 8.02 -15.19
C TRP A 218 14.40 8.97 -16.39
N LEU A 219 13.98 8.57 -17.58
CA LEU A 219 14.03 9.41 -18.79
C LEU A 219 13.15 10.67 -18.62
N MET A 220 11.93 10.52 -18.12
CA MET A 220 11.04 11.66 -17.85
C MET A 220 11.64 12.63 -16.83
N CYS A 221 12.31 12.13 -15.79
CA CYS A 221 12.99 12.97 -14.80
C CYS A 221 14.18 13.73 -15.40
N VAL A 222 14.96 13.10 -16.29
CA VAL A 222 16.07 13.77 -16.99
C VAL A 222 15.56 14.88 -17.91
N LEU A 223 14.53 14.58 -18.72
CA LEU A 223 13.91 15.59 -19.59
C LEU A 223 13.27 16.71 -18.76
N GLY A 224 12.61 16.36 -17.66
CA GLY A 224 12.00 17.34 -16.77
C GLY A 224 13.01 18.20 -16.02
N ALA A 225 14.21 17.69 -15.74
CA ALA A 225 15.30 18.49 -15.20
C ALA A 225 15.78 19.56 -16.19
N MET A 226 15.67 19.32 -17.51
CA MET A 226 16.04 20.29 -18.55
C MET A 226 14.93 21.31 -18.84
N VAL A 227 13.66 20.90 -18.77
CA VAL A 227 12.51 21.73 -19.17
C VAL A 227 11.90 22.50 -17.99
N TRP A 228 11.89 21.92 -16.79
CA TRP A 228 11.19 22.43 -15.61
C TRP A 228 12.09 22.63 -14.39
N ASP A 229 13.42 22.56 -14.55
CA ASP A 229 14.40 22.73 -13.47
C ASP A 229 14.11 21.86 -12.23
N PHE A 230 13.69 20.62 -12.43
CA PHE A 230 13.45 19.64 -11.35
C PHE A 230 14.69 19.33 -10.48
N GLY A 231 15.88 19.74 -10.95
CA GLY A 231 17.15 19.36 -10.35
C GLY A 231 17.42 17.86 -10.46
N LEU A 232 18.47 17.39 -9.77
CA LEU A 232 18.93 16.01 -9.85
C LEU A 232 18.18 15.05 -8.91
N LEU A 233 17.40 15.56 -7.96
CA LEU A 233 16.83 14.74 -6.89
C LEU A 233 15.84 13.67 -7.42
N PRO A 234 14.88 13.98 -8.31
CA PRO A 234 13.95 12.96 -8.80
C PRO A 234 14.67 11.82 -9.55
N VAL A 235 15.69 12.17 -10.36
CA VAL A 235 16.54 11.18 -11.05
C VAL A 235 17.24 10.27 -10.04
N THR A 236 17.80 10.87 -8.98
CA THR A 236 18.49 10.13 -7.90
C THR A 236 17.55 9.16 -7.19
N LEU A 237 16.35 9.60 -6.82
CA LEU A 237 15.35 8.76 -6.13
C LEU A 237 14.92 7.58 -6.98
N VAL A 238 14.63 7.81 -8.27
CA VAL A 238 14.28 6.72 -9.21
C VAL A 238 15.44 5.74 -9.35
N SER A 239 16.68 6.21 -9.49
CA SER A 239 17.87 5.35 -9.57
C SER A 239 18.06 4.49 -8.31
N VAL A 240 17.86 5.05 -7.11
CA VAL A 240 17.97 4.29 -5.86
C VAL A 240 16.92 3.17 -5.79
N ILE A 241 15.65 3.48 -6.09
CA ILE A 241 14.57 2.48 -6.12
C ILE A 241 14.91 1.37 -7.12
N TRP A 242 15.42 1.74 -8.30
CA TRP A 242 15.74 0.81 -9.35
C TRP A 242 16.92 -0.12 -8.98
N ILE A 243 17.98 0.43 -8.37
CA ILE A 243 19.12 -0.35 -7.85
C ILE A 243 18.65 -1.33 -6.77
N VAL A 244 17.81 -0.89 -5.83
CA VAL A 244 17.28 -1.76 -4.77
C VAL A 244 16.49 -2.92 -5.37
N GLN A 245 15.61 -2.64 -6.34
CA GLN A 245 14.80 -3.63 -7.02
C GLN A 245 15.66 -4.69 -7.73
N ILE A 246 16.62 -4.25 -8.56
CA ILE A 246 17.52 -5.15 -9.29
C ILE A 246 18.37 -5.96 -8.31
N SER A 247 18.94 -5.30 -7.30
CA SER A 247 19.80 -5.97 -6.32
C SER A 247 19.05 -7.02 -5.52
N SER A 248 17.81 -6.74 -5.11
CA SER A 248 16.98 -7.70 -4.37
C SER A 248 16.69 -8.94 -5.21
N TYR A 249 16.29 -8.74 -6.48
CA TYR A 249 16.03 -9.84 -7.40
C TYR A 249 17.29 -10.68 -7.65
N CYS A 250 18.42 -10.06 -7.96
CA CYS A 250 19.68 -10.76 -8.23
C CYS A 250 20.18 -11.54 -7.01
N LYS A 251 20.16 -10.93 -5.81
CA LYS A 251 20.58 -11.61 -4.57
C LYS A 251 19.73 -12.84 -4.29
N GLU A 252 18.42 -12.73 -4.45
CA GLU A 252 17.50 -13.85 -4.22
C GLU A 252 17.68 -14.95 -5.27
N SER A 253 17.85 -14.60 -6.55
CA SER A 253 18.14 -15.55 -7.63
C SER A 253 19.44 -16.32 -7.40
N ILE A 254 20.52 -15.64 -6.99
CA ILE A 254 21.81 -16.26 -6.64
C ILE A 254 21.63 -17.23 -5.47
N ARG A 255 20.91 -16.82 -4.42
CA ARG A 255 20.62 -17.67 -3.25
C ARG A 255 19.92 -18.95 -3.66
N LEU A 256 18.85 -18.86 -4.46
CA LEU A 256 18.08 -20.01 -4.92
C LEU A 256 18.92 -20.94 -5.82
N SER A 257 19.71 -20.39 -6.74
CA SER A 257 20.63 -21.18 -7.58
C SER A 257 21.67 -21.94 -6.74
N SER A 258 22.23 -21.30 -5.71
CA SER A 258 23.20 -21.95 -4.83
C SER A 258 22.62 -23.11 -4.01
N ILE A 259 21.33 -23.05 -3.66
CA ILE A 259 20.62 -24.13 -2.96
C ILE A 259 20.35 -25.28 -3.92
N SER A 260 19.90 -24.97 -5.14
CA SER A 260 19.69 -25.96 -6.20
C SER A 260 20.97 -26.77 -6.45
N ASN A 261 22.10 -26.11 -6.63
CA ASN A 261 23.39 -26.75 -6.90
C ASN A 261 23.96 -27.58 -5.74
N LYS A 262 23.43 -27.45 -4.51
CA LYS A 262 23.82 -28.28 -3.35
C LYS A 262 22.98 -29.55 -3.22
N ASN A 263 21.85 -29.61 -3.91
CA ASN A 263 20.90 -30.73 -3.85
C ASN A 263 21.08 -31.71 -5.03
N TYR A 264 22.06 -31.47 -5.89
CA TYR A 264 22.57 -32.37 -6.93
C TYR A 264 23.99 -32.79 -6.56
#